data_AF-A0A535NQB7-F1
#
_entry.id   AF-A0A535NQB7-F1
#
_cell.length_a   1.000
_cell.length_b   1.000
_cell.length_c   1.000
_cell.angle_alpha   90.00
_cell.angle_beta   90.00
_cell.angle_gamma   90.00
#
_symmetry.space_group_name_H-M   'P 1'
#
loop_
_entity.id
_entity.type
_entity.pdbx_description
1 polymer ?
#
loop_
_entity_poly.entity_id
_entity_poly.type
_entity_poly.pdbx_seq_one_letter_code
_entity_poly.pdbx_strand_id
1 'polypeptide(L)' 'ALKLTGGTLLVTASSPALAHQLHLERSMLIDRLNERIGAPVVREIRFRQSSG' A
#
# COMPACT_ATOMS: atom_id res chain seq x y z
N ALA A 1 -12.64 -14.61 14.62
CA ALA A 1 -11.81 -13.41 14.39
C ALA A 1 -11.52 -13.30 12.89
N LEU A 2 -11.65 -12.10 12.30
CA LEU A 2 -11.31 -11.87 10.89
C LEU A 2 -9.80 -12.09 10.71
N LYS A 3 -9.42 -13.12 9.95
CA LYS A 3 -8.01 -13.43 9.67
C LYS A 3 -7.64 -12.80 8.33
N LEU A 4 -6.84 -11.73 8.36
CA LEU A 4 -6.23 -11.17 7.15
C LEU A 4 -5.16 -12.15 6.66
N THR A 5 -5.45 -12.87 5.57
CA THR A 5 -4.56 -13.87 4.98
C THR A 5 -3.61 -13.30 3.92
N GLY A 6 -3.63 -11.98 3.72
CA GLY A 6 -2.98 -11.29 2.61
C GLY A 6 -4.00 -10.55 1.75
N GLY A 7 -3.84 -9.24 1.57
CA GLY A 7 -4.78 -8.40 0.82
C GLY A 7 -4.11 -7.26 0.05
N THR A 8 -4.94 -6.54 -0.72
CA THR A 8 -4.54 -5.34 -1.44
C THR A 8 -4.91 -4.11 -0.61
N LEU A 9 -3.95 -3.22 -0.35
CA LEU A 9 -4.23 -1.90 0.20
C LEU A 9 -4.53 -0.91 -0.91
N LEU A 10 -5.64 -0.20 -0.80
CA LEU A 10 -5.97 0.91 -1.69
C LEU A 10 -5.59 2.22 -1.00
N VAL A 11 -4.64 2.94 -1.59
CA VAL A 11 -4.14 4.21 -1.08
C VAL A 11 -4.54 5.31 -2.05
N THR A 12 -5.16 6.37 -1.51
CA THR A 12 -5.51 7.56 -2.29
C THR A 12 -4.47 8.63 -2.04
N ALA A 13 -3.84 9.13 -3.10
CA ALA A 13 -2.84 10.20 -3.02
C ALA A 13 -3.48 11.54 -3.38
N SER A 14 -3.01 12.61 -2.73
CA SER A 14 -3.49 13.98 -2.94
C SER A 14 -3.04 14.60 -4.27
N SER A 15 -2.07 14.00 -4.96
CA SER A 15 -1.55 14.51 -6.23
C SER A 15 -1.03 13.39 -7.15
N PRO A 16 -0.95 13.64 -8.48
CA PRO A 16 -0.31 12.73 -9.43
C PRO A 16 1.15 12.40 -9.07
N ALA A 17 1.93 13.42 -8.70
CA ALA A 17 3.34 13.27 -8.38
C ALA A 17 3.54 12.33 -7.17
N LEU A 18 2.73 12.50 -6.12
CA LEU A 18 2.78 11.63 -4.96
C LEU A 18 2.33 10.20 -5.30
N ALA A 19 1.28 10.02 -6.10
CA ALA A 19 0.86 8.69 -6.54
C ALA A 19 1.97 7.97 -7.31
N HIS A 20 2.71 8.70 -8.15
CA HIS A 20 3.83 8.16 -8.91
C HIS A 20 5.02 7.80 -8.01
N GLN A 21 5.44 8.70 -7.11
CA GLN A 21 6.50 8.44 -6.13
C GLN A 21 6.21 7.18 -5.31
N LEU A 22 4.99 7.08 -4.76
CA LEU A 22 4.58 5.93 -3.97
C LEU A 22 4.53 4.63 -4.78
N HIS A 23 4.22 4.71 -6.07
CA HIS A 23 4.28 3.56 -6.96
C HIS A 23 5.71 3.05 -7.15
N LEU A 24 6.69 3.94 -7.28
CA LEU A 24 8.10 3.58 -7.37
C LEU A 24 8.61 2.93 -6.06
N GLU A 25 8.15 3.43 -4.91
CA GLU A 25 8.53 2.94 -3.59
C GLU A 25 7.68 1.72 -3.12
N ARG A 26 6.76 1.22 -3.95
CA ARG A 26 5.75 0.21 -3.58
C ARG A 26 6.34 -0.99 -2.83
N SER A 27 7.38 -1.61 -3.36
CA SER A 27 7.93 -2.83 -2.77
C SER A 27 8.50 -2.57 -1.38
N MET A 28 9.27 -1.49 -1.21
CA MET A 28 9.79 -1.08 0.09
C MET A 28 8.65 -0.80 1.08
N LEU A 29 7.57 -0.17 0.63
CA LEU A 29 6.40 0.11 1.48
C LEU A 29 5.70 -1.17 1.94
N ILE A 30 5.54 -2.16 1.05
CA ILE A 30 4.97 -3.47 1.40
C ILE A 30 5.82 -4.15 2.46
N ASP A 31 7.14 -4.20 2.27
CA ASP A 31 8.07 -4.85 3.20
C ASP A 31 7.98 -4.21 4.59
N ARG A 32 8.08 -2.87 4.65
CA ARG A 32 7.99 -2.11 5.92
C ARG A 32 6.64 -2.27 6.61
N LEU A 33 5.53 -2.34 5.86
CA LEU A 33 4.20 -2.54 6.44
C LEU A 33 4.07 -3.94 7.05
N ASN A 34 4.50 -4.97 6.32
CA ASN A 34 4.46 -6.34 6.81
C ASN A 34 5.40 -6.54 8.02
N GLU A 35 6.57 -5.93 8.02
CA GLU A 35 7.49 -5.92 9.16
C GLU A 35 6.83 -5.30 10.40
N ARG A 36 6.18 -4.14 10.26
CA ARG A 36 5.47 -3.47 11.38
C ARG A 36 4.28 -4.27 11.89
N ILE A 37 3.61 -5.04 11.03
CA ILE A 37 2.50 -5.92 11.41
C ILE A 37 3.01 -7.24 12.03
N GLY A 38 4.26 -7.63 11.73
CA GLY A 38 4.83 -8.91 12.12
C GLY A 38 4.29 -10.11 11.33
N ALA A 39 3.64 -9.85 10.19
CA ALA A 39 3.05 -10.89 9.33
C ALA A 39 2.92 -10.42 7.87
N PRO A 40 3.00 -11.33 6.87
CA PRO A 40 2.91 -11.01 5.45
C PRO A 40 1.46 -10.81 4.99
N VAL A 41 0.81 -9.74 5.47
CA VAL A 41 -0.62 -9.48 5.23
C VAL A 41 -0.90 -8.48 4.12
N VAL A 42 0.09 -7.67 3.71
CA VAL A 42 0.01 -6.78 2.56
C VAL A 42 0.69 -7.45 1.38
N ARG A 43 -0.08 -7.78 0.33
CA ARG A 43 0.45 -8.40 -0.89
C ARG A 43 0.65 -7.39 -2.01
N GLU A 44 -0.15 -6.34 -2.01
CA GLU A 44 -0.09 -5.30 -3.03
C GLU A 44 -0.59 -3.98 -2.49
N ILE A 45 -0.08 -2.88 -3.06
CA ILE A 45 -0.60 -1.53 -2.83
C ILE A 45 -0.99 -0.92 -4.18
N ARG A 46 -2.27 -0.54 -4.30
CA ARG A 46 -2.80 0.20 -5.44
C ARG A 46 -2.93 1.66 -5.06
N PHE A 47 -2.26 2.51 -5.83
CA PHE A 47 -2.34 3.96 -5.67
C PHE A 47 -3.35 4.50 -6.67
N ARG A 48 -4.30 5.28 -6.17
CA ARG A 48 -5.21 6.07 -6.99
C ARG A 48 -5.07 7.54 -6.63
N GLN A 49 -5.37 8.40 -7.59
CA GLN A 49 -5.46 9.82 -7.33
C GLN A 49 -6.79 10.11 -6.64
N SER A 50 -6.80 11.06 -5.71
CA SER A 50 -8.06 11.67 -5.29
C SER A 50 -8.60 12.46 -6.47
N SER A 51 -9.72 12.00 -7.04
CA SER A 51 -10.58 12.90 -7.82
C SER A 51 -11.08 13.94 -6.82
N GLY A 52 -10.53 15.15 -6.88
CA GLY A 52 -11.06 16.28 -6.13
C GLY A 52 -12.47 16.62 -6.56
#